data_AF-A0AAD7D6T6-F1
#
_entry.id   AF-A0AAD7D6T6-F1
#
_cell.length_a   1.000
_cell.length_b   1.000
_cell.length_c   1.000
_cell.angle_alpha   90.00
_cell.angle_beta   90.00
_cell.angle_gamma   90.00
#
_symmetry.space_group_name_H-M   'P 1'
#
loop_
_entity.id
_entity.type
_entity.pdbx_description
1 polymer ?
#
loop_
_entity_poly.entity_id
_entity_poly.type
_entity_poly.pdbx_seq_one_letter_code
_entity_poly.pdbx_strand_id
1 'polypeptide(L)'
;MSASTKSRPKVATDSDKALPDAPIMLTPLRKHAPSPFFPGRQLAFTTQPPAPPTHGRLRWVLLLPALLVGLLVFVLATILLLYFFVLRRVPGAAVAPVILVAEPTHGLLGLTISTLATHTASIGAPVLVSVAGYCVAGTWLKEQAFPRQTRVALPTPLQYAHMVQVLVTARPISVYRASLYLRSRRTRVPRAFRVALALTGLVLGLSYTLILADVWLHAASSVVDGRGRYPLAPALAYLALLYAYALTAGGIYLWAARLRAPLVRGRSAAQLAHRRLADPLALIGALYPAAHPDDAEDPSEENENTARLELGTDDADAFGVYQRPAPWIMAE
;
A
#
# COMPACT_ATOMS: atom_id res chain seq x y z
N MET A 1 -27.44 -32.81 -43.10
CA MET A 1 -27.72 -33.73 -41.97
C MET A 1 -26.47 -34.54 -41.69
N SER A 2 -25.81 -34.31 -40.56
CA SER A 2 -24.96 -35.27 -39.85
C SER A 2 -24.49 -34.61 -38.56
N ALA A 3 -25.16 -34.96 -37.46
CA ALA A 3 -24.88 -34.48 -36.12
C ALA A 3 -23.80 -35.38 -35.50
N SER A 4 -22.65 -34.79 -35.14
CA SER A 4 -21.59 -35.46 -34.39
C SER A 4 -21.74 -35.12 -32.90
N THR A 5 -22.31 -36.06 -32.16
CA THR A 5 -22.51 -36.01 -30.70
C THR A 5 -21.19 -36.32 -29.99
N LYS A 6 -20.58 -35.28 -29.41
CA LYS A 6 -19.35 -35.39 -28.62
C LYS A 6 -19.71 -35.72 -27.16
N SER A 7 -19.29 -36.90 -26.72
CA SER A 7 -19.51 -37.43 -25.37
C SER A 7 -18.75 -36.64 -24.30
N ARG A 8 -19.44 -36.33 -23.19
CA ARG A 8 -18.86 -35.75 -21.97
C ARG A 8 -18.29 -36.87 -21.08
N PRO A 9 -17.06 -36.75 -20.58
CA PRO A 9 -16.56 -37.65 -19.55
C PRO A 9 -17.18 -37.30 -18.19
N LYS A 10 -17.71 -38.32 -17.53
CA LYS A 10 -18.30 -38.29 -16.19
C LYS A 10 -17.16 -38.40 -15.19
N VAL A 11 -16.77 -37.28 -14.57
CA VAL A 11 -15.76 -37.27 -13.50
C VAL A 11 -16.43 -37.75 -12.22
N ALA A 12 -16.01 -38.94 -11.76
CA ALA A 12 -16.41 -39.49 -10.47
C ALA A 12 -15.67 -38.75 -9.36
N THR A 13 -16.40 -37.98 -8.57
CA THR A 13 -15.98 -37.50 -7.26
C THR A 13 -16.10 -38.65 -6.27
N ASP A 14 -14.97 -39.30 -6.01
CA ASP A 14 -14.78 -40.18 -4.87
C ASP A 14 -14.11 -39.35 -3.77
N SER A 15 -14.87 -39.02 -2.73
CA SER A 15 -14.40 -38.18 -1.61
C SER A 15 -15.06 -38.59 -0.31
N ASP A 16 -15.07 -39.90 -0.04
CA ASP A 16 -15.27 -40.45 1.30
C ASP A 16 -13.91 -40.91 1.84
N LYS A 17 -13.14 -39.96 2.39
CA LYS A 17 -12.08 -40.27 3.34
C LYS A 17 -12.40 -39.61 4.67
N ALA A 18 -13.02 -40.43 5.50
CA ALA A 18 -13.23 -40.22 6.92
C ALA A 18 -11.99 -39.61 7.58
N LEU A 19 -12.19 -38.43 8.17
CA LEU A 19 -11.23 -37.78 9.05
C LEU A 19 -11.40 -38.43 10.44
N PRO A 20 -10.35 -39.02 11.03
CA PRO A 20 -10.45 -39.59 12.36
C PRO A 20 -10.55 -38.48 13.42
N ASP A 21 -11.56 -38.60 14.29
CA ASP A 21 -11.75 -37.82 15.49
C ASP A 21 -10.52 -37.93 16.40
N ALA A 22 -9.62 -36.96 16.31
CA ALA A 22 -8.57 -36.78 17.30
C ALA A 22 -9.16 -35.99 18.49
N PRO A 23 -9.24 -36.58 19.69
CA PRO A 23 -9.67 -35.84 20.87
C PRO A 23 -8.69 -34.70 21.14
N ILE A 24 -9.22 -33.48 21.14
CA ILE A 24 -8.50 -32.26 21.52
C ILE A 24 -8.15 -32.40 23.00
N MET A 25 -6.96 -32.95 23.25
CA MET A 25 -6.37 -33.03 24.58
C MET A 25 -5.91 -31.63 24.96
N LEU A 26 -6.82 -30.88 25.60
CA LEU A 26 -6.54 -29.61 26.27
C LEU A 26 -5.49 -29.89 27.36
N THR A 27 -4.22 -29.69 27.00
CA THR A 27 -3.13 -29.72 27.96
C THR A 27 -3.33 -28.53 28.89
N PRO A 28 -3.40 -28.73 30.21
CA PRO A 28 -3.63 -27.66 31.15
C PRO A 28 -2.51 -26.63 31.04
N LEU A 29 -2.93 -25.38 30.87
CA LEU A 29 -2.09 -24.19 30.86
C LEU A 29 -1.17 -24.23 32.09
N ARG A 30 0.12 -24.46 31.84
CA ARG A 30 1.15 -24.57 32.88
C ARG A 30 1.22 -23.23 33.62
N LYS A 31 0.64 -23.24 34.81
CA LYS A 31 0.68 -22.17 35.81
C LYS A 31 2.12 -21.73 36.04
N HIS A 32 2.35 -20.44 35.84
CA HIS A 32 3.52 -19.62 36.16
C HIS A 32 4.73 -20.35 36.76
N ALA A 33 5.77 -20.52 35.94
CA ALA A 33 7.13 -20.44 36.45
C ALA A 33 7.49 -18.95 36.59
N PRO A 34 8.00 -18.50 37.75
CA PRO A 34 8.55 -17.15 37.88
C PRO A 34 9.69 -17.02 36.87
N SER A 35 9.56 -16.03 35.99
CA SER A 35 10.63 -15.65 35.07
C SER A 35 11.90 -15.41 35.89
N PRO A 36 13.03 -16.05 35.54
CA PRO A 36 14.29 -15.69 36.17
C PRO A 36 14.52 -14.21 35.90
N PHE A 37 14.55 -13.45 36.98
CA PHE A 37 15.06 -12.10 37.04
C PHE A 37 16.38 -12.10 36.26
N PHE A 38 16.39 -11.49 35.08
CA PHE A 38 17.63 -11.18 34.37
C PHE A 38 18.06 -9.80 34.87
N PRO A 39 18.91 -9.71 35.91
CA PRO A 39 19.41 -8.43 36.36
C PRO A 39 20.17 -7.79 35.20
N GLY A 40 19.67 -6.63 34.76
CA GLY A 40 20.46 -5.57 34.15
C GLY A 40 21.55 -6.02 33.18
N ARG A 41 21.22 -6.83 32.16
CA ARG A 41 22.09 -6.94 30.99
C ARG A 41 21.95 -5.62 30.23
N GLN A 42 22.57 -4.56 30.78
CA GLN A 42 22.92 -3.37 30.03
C GLN A 42 23.68 -3.90 28.82
N LEU A 43 23.02 -3.89 27.67
CA LEU A 43 23.65 -4.12 26.38
C LEU A 43 24.74 -3.06 26.29
N ALA A 44 25.95 -3.42 26.71
CA ALA A 44 27.16 -2.66 26.51
C ALA A 44 27.23 -2.44 25.00
N PHE A 45 26.73 -1.29 24.59
CA PHE A 45 26.77 -0.82 23.22
C PHE A 45 28.26 -0.61 22.97
N THR A 46 28.92 -1.63 22.45
CA THR A 46 30.29 -1.53 21.96
C THR A 46 30.31 -0.36 20.99
N THR A 47 30.89 0.74 21.45
CA THR A 47 31.11 1.98 20.72
C THR A 47 32.17 1.70 19.68
N GLN A 48 31.79 0.97 18.63
CA GLN A 48 32.61 0.83 17.44
C GLN A 48 32.74 2.23 16.83
N PRO A 49 33.96 2.72 16.59
CA PRO A 49 34.18 4.05 16.03
C PRO A 49 33.46 4.15 14.68
N PRO A 50 32.75 5.26 14.42
CA PRO A 50 31.93 5.40 13.23
C PRO A 50 32.82 5.36 11.99
N ALA A 51 32.67 4.33 11.17
CA ALA A 51 33.30 4.27 9.85
C ALA A 51 32.91 5.51 9.04
N PRO A 52 33.83 6.07 8.23
CA PRO A 52 33.58 7.29 7.48
C PRO A 52 32.35 7.13 6.55
N PRO A 53 31.50 8.16 6.50
CA PRO A 53 30.17 8.06 5.90
C PRO A 53 30.20 7.93 4.36
N THR A 54 29.95 6.73 3.82
CA THR A 54 29.68 6.50 2.38
C THR A 54 28.24 6.91 1.98
N HIS A 55 27.77 8.07 2.44
CA HIS A 55 26.36 8.46 2.39
C HIS A 55 25.85 8.91 1.00
N GLY A 56 26.74 9.31 0.10
CA GLY A 56 26.35 9.71 -1.26
C GLY A 56 25.89 8.52 -2.12
N ARG A 57 26.57 7.38 -2.00
CA ARG A 57 26.37 6.23 -2.91
C ARG A 57 25.01 5.55 -2.73
N LEU A 58 24.59 5.31 -1.49
CA LEU A 58 23.33 4.61 -1.21
C LEU A 58 22.09 5.35 -1.75
N ARG A 59 22.13 6.69 -1.76
CA ARG A 59 21.01 7.51 -2.28
C ARG A 59 20.81 7.29 -3.77
N TRP A 60 21.90 7.30 -4.54
CA TRP A 60 21.84 7.07 -5.98
C TRP A 60 21.41 5.65 -6.32
N VAL A 61 21.83 4.65 -5.55
CA VAL A 61 21.42 3.25 -5.76
C VAL A 61 19.90 3.08 -5.63
N LEU A 62 19.24 3.78 -4.69
CA LEU A 62 17.78 3.75 -4.58
C LEU A 62 17.05 4.64 -5.61
N LEU A 63 17.63 5.78 -5.98
CA LEU A 63 16.96 6.78 -6.82
C LEU A 63 17.07 6.48 -8.32
N LEU A 64 18.19 5.90 -8.75
CA LEU A 64 18.48 5.62 -10.16
C LEU A 64 17.43 4.70 -10.80
N PRO A 65 16.96 3.61 -10.16
CA PRO A 65 15.93 2.75 -10.73
C PRO A 65 14.61 3.48 -10.98
N ALA A 66 14.15 4.32 -10.05
CA ALA A 66 12.90 5.08 -10.23
C ALA A 66 13.02 6.13 -11.34
N LEU A 67 14.17 6.80 -11.46
CA LEU A 67 14.44 7.73 -12.56
C LEU A 67 14.47 6.99 -13.91
N LEU A 68 15.13 5.83 -13.96
CA LEU A 68 15.21 5.00 -15.17
C LEU A 68 13.82 4.54 -15.61
N VAL A 69 12.99 4.05 -14.68
CA VAL A 69 11.60 3.66 -14.97
C VAL A 69 10.81 4.84 -15.51
N GLY A 70 10.86 6.01 -14.85
CA GLY A 70 10.14 7.20 -15.30
C GLY A 70 10.58 7.68 -16.68
N LEU A 71 11.89 7.73 -16.92
CA LEU A 71 12.46 8.13 -18.21
C LEU A 71 12.11 7.14 -19.32
N LEU A 72 12.23 5.84 -19.07
CA LEU A 72 11.95 4.79 -20.04
C LEU A 72 10.47 4.81 -20.45
N VAL A 73 9.55 4.92 -19.49
CA VAL A 73 8.11 5.03 -19.76
C VAL A 73 7.79 6.32 -20.52
N PHE A 74 8.43 7.45 -20.17
CA PHE A 74 8.26 8.73 -20.87
C PHE A 74 8.74 8.67 -22.33
N VAL A 75 9.91 8.06 -22.57
CA VAL A 75 10.45 7.89 -23.92
C VAL A 75 9.54 6.99 -24.74
N LEU A 76 9.06 5.87 -24.20
CA LEU A 76 8.12 4.98 -24.88
C LEU A 76 6.79 5.69 -25.20
N ALA A 77 6.25 6.47 -24.26
CA ALA A 77 5.07 7.31 -24.51
C ALA A 77 5.30 8.31 -25.63
N THR A 78 6.48 8.94 -25.67
CA THR A 78 6.85 9.93 -26.70
C THR A 78 7.00 9.28 -28.06
N ILE A 79 7.64 8.11 -28.14
CA ILE A 79 7.77 7.32 -29.38
C ILE A 79 6.38 6.94 -29.89
N LEU A 80 5.48 6.49 -29.01
CA LEU A 80 4.14 6.08 -29.38
C LEU A 80 3.25 7.27 -29.80
N LEU A 81 3.40 8.43 -29.16
CA LEU A 81 2.79 9.69 -29.59
C LEU A 81 3.29 10.10 -30.99
N LEU A 82 4.60 10.07 -31.20
CA LEU A 82 5.21 10.41 -32.50
C LEU A 82 4.74 9.43 -33.58
N TYR A 83 4.68 8.14 -33.26
CA TYR A 83 4.17 7.08 -34.13
C TYR A 83 2.75 7.41 -34.60
N PHE A 84 1.84 7.69 -33.66
CA PHE A 84 0.46 8.07 -34.02
C PHE A 84 0.37 9.38 -34.78
N PHE A 85 1.21 10.37 -34.47
CA PHE A 85 1.18 11.67 -35.14
C PHE A 85 1.73 11.62 -36.57
N VAL A 86 2.82 10.87 -36.79
CA VAL A 86 3.43 10.67 -38.11
C VAL A 86 2.51 9.82 -38.99
N LEU A 87 1.93 8.75 -38.44
CA LEU A 87 1.00 7.88 -39.17
C LEU A 87 -0.38 8.50 -39.42
N ARG A 88 -0.75 9.55 -38.68
CA ARG A 88 -1.95 10.35 -38.94
C ARG A 88 -1.87 11.15 -40.24
N ARG A 89 -0.70 11.27 -40.88
CA ARG A 89 -0.55 12.00 -42.15
C ARG A 89 -0.94 11.19 -43.39
N VAL A 90 -2.01 10.38 -43.33
CA VAL A 90 -2.62 9.84 -44.56
C VAL A 90 -3.61 10.89 -45.07
N PRO A 91 -3.31 11.60 -46.17
CA PRO A 91 -4.20 12.61 -46.70
C PRO A 91 -5.45 11.94 -47.29
N GLY A 92 -6.64 12.23 -46.72
CA GLY A 92 -7.93 11.86 -47.33
C GLY A 92 -8.95 11.14 -46.45
N ALA A 93 -8.64 10.75 -45.21
CA ALA A 93 -9.56 9.98 -44.35
C ALA A 93 -10.53 10.85 -43.52
N ALA A 94 -11.10 11.91 -44.11
CA ALA A 94 -11.96 12.88 -43.41
C ALA A 94 -13.46 12.50 -43.35
N VAL A 95 -13.86 11.28 -43.72
CA VAL A 95 -15.28 10.97 -44.02
C VAL A 95 -16.00 10.11 -42.96
N ALA A 96 -15.44 9.91 -41.76
CA ALA A 96 -16.15 9.22 -40.67
C ALA A 96 -15.74 9.73 -39.29
N PRO A 97 -16.62 9.67 -38.25
CA PRO A 97 -16.28 10.08 -36.88
C PRO A 97 -15.21 9.20 -36.21
N VAL A 98 -14.75 8.15 -36.91
CA VAL A 98 -13.67 7.27 -36.47
C VAL A 98 -12.41 7.66 -37.24
N ILE A 99 -11.53 8.45 -36.62
CA ILE A 99 -10.20 8.72 -37.15
C ILE A 99 -9.40 7.43 -37.04
N LEU A 100 -9.18 6.78 -38.17
CA LEU A 100 -8.48 5.50 -38.29
C LEU A 100 -7.01 5.79 -38.62
N VAL A 101 -6.09 5.39 -37.74
CA VAL A 101 -4.64 5.48 -38.02
C VAL A 101 -4.23 4.23 -38.79
N ALA A 102 -3.80 4.35 -40.05
CA ALA A 102 -3.41 3.21 -40.87
C ALA A 102 -1.93 2.85 -40.67
N GLU A 103 -1.63 1.59 -40.38
CA GLU A 103 -0.25 1.08 -40.35
C GLU A 103 0.26 0.76 -41.77
N PRO A 104 1.46 1.24 -42.17
CA PRO A 104 1.99 1.09 -43.52
C PRO A 104 2.54 -0.32 -43.82
N THR A 105 2.62 -1.20 -42.81
CA THR A 105 3.17 -2.55 -42.94
C THR A 105 2.40 -3.51 -42.04
N HIS A 106 2.30 -4.79 -42.41
CA HIS A 106 1.72 -5.88 -41.60
C HIS A 106 2.34 -6.07 -40.19
N GLY A 107 3.29 -5.22 -39.79
CA GLY A 107 3.85 -5.21 -38.45
C GLY A 107 2.95 -4.42 -37.53
N LEU A 108 2.37 -5.11 -36.54
CA LEU A 108 1.62 -4.58 -35.39
C LEU A 108 2.54 -3.77 -34.46
N LEU A 109 3.36 -2.88 -35.03
CA LEU A 109 4.47 -2.22 -34.34
C LEU A 109 3.94 -1.30 -33.23
N GLY A 110 2.83 -0.61 -33.48
CA GLY A 110 2.15 0.19 -32.46
C GLY A 110 1.76 -0.65 -31.23
N LEU A 111 1.21 -1.84 -31.46
CA LEU A 111 0.84 -2.78 -30.39
C LEU A 111 2.07 -3.37 -29.69
N THR A 112 3.16 -3.65 -30.41
CA THR A 112 4.39 -4.13 -29.76
C THR A 112 4.99 -3.08 -28.84
N ILE A 113 4.98 -1.80 -29.24
CA ILE A 113 5.44 -0.69 -28.40
C ILE A 113 4.50 -0.51 -27.20
N SER A 114 3.18 -0.62 -27.37
CA SER A 114 2.24 -0.54 -26.25
C SER A 114 2.45 -1.69 -25.27
N THR A 115 2.58 -2.93 -25.74
CA THR A 115 2.86 -4.08 -24.87
C THR A 115 4.19 -3.91 -24.14
N LEU A 116 5.25 -3.45 -24.80
CA LEU A 116 6.54 -3.17 -24.17
C LEU A 116 6.43 -2.07 -23.09
N ALA A 117 5.67 -1.01 -23.36
CA ALA A 117 5.42 0.08 -22.42
C ALA A 117 4.63 -0.40 -21.19
N THR A 118 3.59 -1.20 -21.40
CA THR A 118 2.80 -1.81 -20.31
C THR A 118 3.64 -2.73 -19.45
N HIS A 119 4.48 -3.59 -20.05
CA HIS A 119 5.40 -4.45 -19.31
C HIS A 119 6.41 -3.64 -18.49
N THR A 120 6.97 -2.58 -19.09
CA THR A 120 7.90 -1.68 -18.41
C THR A 120 7.25 -1.03 -17.20
N ALA A 121 6.03 -0.50 -17.34
CA ALA A 121 5.27 0.10 -16.24
C ALA A 121 4.93 -0.93 -15.14
N SER A 122 4.59 -2.16 -15.52
CA SER A 122 4.29 -3.25 -14.57
C SER A 122 5.51 -3.65 -13.74
N ILE A 123 6.67 -3.84 -14.40
CA ILE A 123 7.95 -4.15 -13.72
C ILE A 123 8.42 -2.95 -12.87
N GLY A 124 8.15 -1.73 -13.32
CA GLY A 124 8.50 -0.49 -12.62
C GLY A 124 7.66 -0.21 -11.37
N ALA A 125 6.44 -0.73 -11.27
CA ALA A 125 5.52 -0.39 -10.18
C ALA A 125 6.06 -0.77 -8.79
N PRO A 126 6.58 -1.99 -8.54
CA PRO A 126 7.22 -2.32 -7.26
C PRO A 126 8.41 -1.42 -6.92
N VAL A 127 9.20 -1.02 -7.93
CA VAL A 127 10.34 -0.11 -7.75
C VAL A 127 9.85 1.26 -7.28
N LEU A 128 8.82 1.82 -7.92
CA LEU A 128 8.24 3.10 -7.51
C LEU A 128 7.62 3.04 -6.11
N VAL A 129 6.92 1.97 -5.77
CA VAL A 129 6.35 1.77 -4.42
C VAL A 129 7.47 1.69 -3.38
N SER A 130 8.58 1.01 -3.68
CA SER A 130 9.72 0.93 -2.75
C SER A 130 10.35 2.30 -2.47
N VAL A 131 10.51 3.13 -3.51
CA VAL A 131 11.05 4.50 -3.38
C VAL A 131 10.05 5.40 -2.67
N ALA A 132 8.75 5.27 -2.94
CA ALA A 132 7.71 5.96 -2.18
C ALA A 132 7.76 5.57 -0.69
N GLY A 133 7.96 4.28 -0.39
CA GLY A 133 8.16 3.79 0.98
C GLY A 133 9.38 4.40 1.66
N TYR A 134 10.51 4.50 0.95
CA TYR A 134 11.70 5.23 1.43
C TYR A 134 11.38 6.69 1.75
N CYS A 135 10.61 7.36 0.89
CA CYS A 135 10.23 8.75 1.10
C CYS A 135 9.36 8.94 2.34
N VAL A 136 8.32 8.11 2.48
CA VAL A 136 7.41 8.13 3.62
C VAL A 136 8.19 7.87 4.91
N ALA A 137 9.05 6.85 4.93
CA ALA A 137 9.90 6.55 6.09
C ALA A 137 10.80 7.73 6.44
N GLY A 138 11.39 8.39 5.43
CA GLY A 138 12.21 9.59 5.61
C GLY A 138 11.43 10.76 6.21
N THR A 139 10.21 11.03 5.74
CA THR A 139 9.35 12.08 6.33
C THR A 139 8.93 11.75 7.75
N TRP A 140 8.60 10.49 8.01
CA TRP A 140 8.18 10.02 9.33
C TRP A 140 9.32 10.12 10.36
N LEU A 141 10.55 9.75 9.98
CA LEU A 141 11.72 9.91 10.84
C LEU A 141 12.03 11.38 11.14
N LYS A 142 11.77 12.29 10.21
CA LYS A 142 11.92 13.75 10.45
C LYS A 142 10.90 14.25 11.47
N GLU A 143 9.65 13.79 11.35
CA GLU A 143 8.59 14.10 12.32
C GLU A 143 8.92 13.56 13.72
N GLN A 144 9.55 12.39 13.82
CA GLN A 144 10.01 11.84 15.11
C GLN A 144 11.22 12.58 15.70
N ALA A 145 12.14 13.08 14.87
CA ALA A 145 13.38 13.72 15.32
C ALA A 145 13.15 15.11 15.92
N PHE A 146 12.13 15.82 15.47
CA PHE A 146 11.76 17.15 15.96
C PHE A 146 10.30 17.16 16.39
N PRO A 147 9.98 16.58 17.57
CA PRO A 147 8.65 16.68 18.16
C PRO A 147 8.43 18.10 18.68
N ARG A 148 8.42 19.09 17.78
CA ARG A 148 8.06 20.46 18.13
C ARG A 148 6.57 20.49 18.40
N GLN A 149 6.25 20.49 19.70
CA GLN A 149 5.04 20.99 20.34
C GLN A 149 3.71 20.44 19.76
N THR A 150 3.08 19.59 20.59
CA THR A 150 1.68 19.14 20.56
C THR A 150 1.30 18.03 19.55
N ARG A 151 1.22 16.80 20.09
CA ARG A 151 0.33 15.71 19.64
C ARG A 151 0.56 15.15 18.22
N VAL A 152 1.81 14.87 17.84
CA VAL A 152 2.03 13.86 16.78
C VAL A 152 1.71 12.49 17.39
N ALA A 153 0.45 12.06 17.25
CA ALA A 153 0.03 10.74 17.67
C ALA A 153 0.90 9.70 16.95
N LEU A 154 1.66 8.94 17.73
CA LEU A 154 2.43 7.82 17.22
C LEU A 154 1.46 6.85 16.53
N PRO A 155 1.83 6.28 15.36
CA PRO A 155 0.99 5.27 14.74
C PRO A 155 0.79 4.11 15.70
N THR A 156 -0.45 3.65 15.83
CA THR A 156 -0.73 2.41 16.57
C THR A 156 0.00 1.24 15.91
N PRO A 157 0.29 0.13 16.63
CA PRO A 157 1.00 -1.00 16.05
C PRO A 157 0.28 -1.54 14.80
N LEU A 158 -1.05 -1.51 14.84
CA LEU A 158 -1.92 -1.92 13.73
C LEU A 158 -1.78 -0.99 12.51
N GLN A 159 -1.72 0.33 12.71
CA GLN A 159 -1.49 1.29 11.62
C GLN A 159 -0.10 1.10 10.99
N TYR A 160 0.92 0.83 11.81
CA TYR A 160 2.25 0.52 11.32
C TYR A 160 2.27 -0.77 10.51
N ALA A 161 1.61 -1.84 11.00
CA ALA A 161 1.50 -3.10 10.29
C ALA A 161 0.85 -2.91 8.90
N HIS A 162 -0.25 -2.16 8.81
CA HIS A 162 -0.88 -1.84 7.53
C HIS A 162 0.02 -1.01 6.61
N MET A 163 0.77 -0.04 7.14
CA MET A 163 1.70 0.77 6.35
C MET A 163 2.78 -0.09 5.72
N VAL A 164 3.43 -0.94 6.52
CA VAL A 164 4.47 -1.87 6.05
C VAL A 164 3.88 -2.84 5.04
N GLN A 165 2.69 -3.39 5.30
CA GLN A 165 2.04 -4.32 4.38
C GLN A 165 1.78 -3.67 3.01
N VAL A 166 1.28 -2.43 2.99
CA VAL A 166 1.00 -1.68 1.75
C VAL A 166 2.29 -1.39 0.99
N LEU A 167 3.35 -0.97 1.68
CA LEU A 167 4.62 -0.61 1.05
C LEU A 167 5.46 -1.81 0.59
N VAL A 168 5.40 -2.93 1.30
CA VAL A 168 6.23 -4.11 1.00
C VAL A 168 5.54 -5.05 0.02
N THR A 169 4.24 -5.31 0.20
CA THR A 169 3.57 -6.30 -0.65
C THR A 169 3.10 -5.70 -1.97
N ALA A 170 2.85 -4.38 -2.02
CA ALA A 170 2.33 -3.67 -3.18
C ALA A 170 1.11 -4.37 -3.83
N ARG A 171 0.27 -5.05 -3.03
CA ARG A 171 -0.92 -5.76 -3.53
C ARG A 171 -2.16 -4.87 -3.44
N PRO A 172 -3.06 -4.91 -4.43
CA PRO A 172 -4.30 -4.12 -4.41
C PRO A 172 -5.18 -4.46 -3.21
N ILE A 173 -5.22 -5.74 -2.79
CA ILE A 173 -5.96 -6.17 -1.60
C ILE A 173 -5.44 -5.51 -0.31
N SER A 174 -4.13 -5.22 -0.23
CA SER A 174 -3.54 -4.54 0.92
C SER A 174 -3.96 -3.08 0.97
N VAL A 175 -3.95 -2.40 -0.17
CA VAL A 175 -4.45 -1.01 -0.29
C VAL A 175 -5.93 -0.95 0.06
N TYR A 176 -6.72 -1.90 -0.44
CA TYR A 176 -8.14 -2.00 -0.13
C TYR A 176 -8.39 -2.14 1.38
N ARG A 177 -7.74 -3.09 2.06
CA ARG A 177 -7.88 -3.26 3.51
C ARG A 177 -7.45 -2.03 4.30
N ALA A 178 -6.32 -1.42 3.94
CA ALA A 178 -5.85 -0.18 4.58
C ALA A 178 -6.80 1.00 4.33
N SER A 179 -7.46 1.06 3.16
CA SER A 179 -8.46 2.09 2.84
C SER A 179 -9.76 1.90 3.63
N LEU A 180 -10.22 0.66 3.82
CA LEU A 180 -11.35 0.35 4.68
C LEU A 180 -11.06 0.73 6.14
N TYR A 181 -9.85 0.44 6.61
CA TYR A 181 -9.40 0.88 7.93
C TYR A 181 -9.47 2.40 8.08
N LEU A 182 -9.00 3.15 7.07
CA LEU A 182 -9.05 4.62 7.06
C LEU A 182 -10.49 5.17 7.00
N ARG A 183 -11.39 4.45 6.32
CA ARG A 183 -12.82 4.83 6.22
C ARG A 183 -13.56 4.67 7.55
N SER A 184 -13.12 3.74 8.41
CA SER A 184 -13.63 3.62 9.77
C SER A 184 -13.21 4.85 10.59
N ARG A 185 -14.10 5.84 10.68
CA ARG A 185 -13.89 7.22 11.20
C ARG A 185 -13.38 7.33 12.65
N ARG A 186 -13.03 6.23 13.30
CA ARG A 186 -12.73 6.18 14.75
C ARG A 186 -11.28 6.48 15.11
N THR A 187 -10.34 6.58 14.16
CA THR A 187 -8.92 6.78 14.49
C THR A 187 -8.29 7.96 13.77
N ARG A 188 -7.56 8.81 14.51
CA ARG A 188 -6.71 9.85 13.91
C ARG A 188 -5.52 9.15 13.27
N VAL A 189 -5.47 9.17 11.94
CA VAL A 189 -4.42 8.48 11.17
C VAL A 189 -3.26 9.44 10.85
N PRO A 190 -1.99 9.05 11.10
CA PRO A 190 -0.82 9.86 10.78
C PRO A 190 -0.80 10.30 9.32
N ARG A 191 -0.28 11.51 9.06
CA ARG A 191 -0.15 12.05 7.70
C ARG A 191 0.69 11.14 6.81
N ALA A 192 1.79 10.60 7.35
CA ALA A 192 2.67 9.66 6.66
C ALA A 192 1.90 8.44 6.11
N PHE A 193 0.98 7.88 6.89
CA PHE A 193 0.15 6.75 6.47
C PHE A 193 -0.78 7.12 5.30
N ARG A 194 -1.44 8.27 5.38
CA ARG A 194 -2.32 8.74 4.28
C ARG A 194 -1.54 8.96 2.99
N VAL A 195 -0.34 9.52 3.09
CA VAL A 195 0.55 9.73 1.93
C VAL A 195 1.03 8.40 1.35
N ALA A 196 1.45 7.45 2.19
CA ALA A 196 1.82 6.10 1.75
C ALA A 196 0.68 5.42 1.01
N LEU A 197 -0.51 5.40 1.61
CA LEU A 197 -1.68 4.77 1.02
C LEU A 197 -2.06 5.43 -0.31
N ALA A 198 -2.05 6.76 -0.37
CA ALA A 198 -2.36 7.51 -1.58
C ALA A 198 -1.36 7.24 -2.71
N LEU A 199 -0.06 7.26 -2.43
CA LEU A 199 0.98 7.03 -3.43
C LEU A 199 1.00 5.58 -3.92
N THR A 200 0.94 4.60 -3.02
CA THR A 200 0.88 3.19 -3.41
C THR A 200 -0.40 2.91 -4.19
N GLY A 201 -1.54 3.45 -3.74
CA GLY A 201 -2.81 3.36 -4.46
C GLY A 201 -2.75 3.99 -5.85
N LEU A 202 -2.12 5.16 -5.99
CA LEU A 202 -1.95 5.84 -7.28
C LEU A 202 -1.07 5.04 -8.24
N VAL A 203 0.10 4.57 -7.78
CA VAL A 203 1.04 3.79 -8.61
C VAL A 203 0.40 2.48 -9.08
N LEU A 204 -0.23 1.74 -8.15
CA LEU A 204 -0.90 0.48 -8.51
C LEU A 204 -2.12 0.74 -9.38
N GLY A 205 -2.95 1.73 -9.04
CA GLY A 205 -4.11 2.12 -9.82
C GLY A 205 -3.73 2.43 -11.27
N LEU A 206 -2.75 3.30 -11.48
CA LEU A 206 -2.24 3.62 -12.81
C LEU A 206 -1.70 2.38 -13.53
N SER A 207 -0.90 1.55 -12.86
CA SER A 207 -0.36 0.32 -13.45
C SER A 207 -1.46 -0.66 -13.91
N TYR A 208 -2.50 -0.88 -13.10
CA TYR A 208 -3.61 -1.77 -13.48
C TYR A 208 -4.49 -1.15 -14.56
N THR A 209 -4.74 0.17 -14.51
CA THR A 209 -5.49 0.84 -15.58
C THR A 209 -4.74 0.83 -16.90
N LEU A 210 -3.40 0.90 -16.90
CA LEU A 210 -2.57 0.76 -18.09
C LEU A 210 -2.71 -0.63 -18.71
N ILE A 211 -2.68 -1.69 -17.89
CA ILE A 211 -2.89 -3.06 -18.37
C ILE A 211 -4.29 -3.19 -19.00
N LEU A 212 -5.32 -2.65 -18.35
CA LEU A 212 -6.68 -2.70 -18.89
C LEU A 212 -6.83 -1.88 -20.18
N ALA A 213 -6.20 -0.71 -20.24
CA ALA A 213 -6.20 0.13 -21.43
C ALA A 213 -5.42 -0.51 -22.59
N ASP A 214 -4.34 -1.24 -22.33
CA ASP A 214 -3.61 -2.02 -23.34
C ASP A 214 -4.50 -3.14 -23.88
N VAL A 215 -5.16 -3.93 -23.01
CA VAL A 215 -6.13 -4.95 -23.43
C VAL A 215 -7.26 -4.34 -24.26
N TRP A 216 -7.77 -3.19 -23.85
CA TRP A 216 -8.80 -2.48 -24.60
C TRP A 216 -8.29 -2.00 -25.96
N LEU A 217 -7.07 -1.48 -26.05
CA LEU A 217 -6.44 -1.09 -27.30
C LEU A 217 -6.27 -2.29 -28.26
N HIS A 218 -5.81 -3.43 -27.75
CA HIS A 218 -5.69 -4.69 -28.51
C HIS A 218 -7.05 -5.17 -29.00
N ALA A 219 -8.05 -5.25 -28.12
CA ALA A 219 -9.42 -5.65 -28.49
C ALA A 219 -10.05 -4.69 -29.50
N ALA A 220 -9.82 -3.40 -29.37
CA ALA A 220 -10.37 -2.41 -30.30
C ALA A 220 -9.64 -2.45 -31.66
N SER A 221 -8.37 -2.83 -31.69
CA SER A 221 -7.62 -3.02 -32.94
C SER A 221 -8.05 -4.26 -33.73
N SER A 222 -8.52 -5.31 -33.05
CA SER A 222 -8.98 -6.54 -33.72
C SER A 222 -10.36 -6.40 -34.35
N VAL A 223 -11.22 -5.54 -33.80
CA VAL A 223 -12.58 -5.29 -34.30
C VAL A 223 -12.59 -4.42 -35.56
N VAL A 224 -11.59 -3.56 -35.77
CA VAL A 224 -11.58 -2.56 -36.85
C VAL A 224 -11.03 -3.12 -38.18
N ASP A 225 -11.23 -4.41 -38.43
CA ASP A 225 -11.02 -5.11 -39.70
C ASP A 225 -9.61 -5.01 -40.30
N GLY A 226 -8.70 -5.91 -39.91
CA GLY A 226 -7.61 -6.48 -40.74
C GLY A 226 -6.65 -5.55 -41.50
N ARG A 227 -6.79 -4.23 -41.37
CA ARG A 227 -6.11 -3.18 -42.14
C ARG A 227 -5.24 -2.28 -41.26
N GLY A 228 -4.92 -2.72 -40.04
CA GLY A 228 -4.02 -2.02 -39.11
C GLY A 228 -4.55 -0.64 -38.73
N ARG A 229 -5.83 -0.55 -38.33
CA ARG A 229 -6.49 0.71 -38.00
C ARG A 229 -6.80 0.82 -36.51
N TYR A 230 -6.27 1.83 -35.85
CA TYR A 230 -6.50 2.05 -34.42
C TYR A 230 -7.67 3.02 -34.17
N PRO A 231 -8.63 2.66 -33.31
CA PRO A 231 -9.60 3.62 -32.81
C PRO A 231 -8.89 4.66 -31.93
N LEU A 232 -9.17 5.93 -32.21
CA LEU A 232 -8.46 7.04 -31.57
C LEU A 232 -8.65 7.09 -30.05
N ALA A 233 -9.87 6.82 -29.57
CA ALA A 233 -10.21 6.92 -28.16
C ALA A 233 -9.34 6.03 -27.24
N PRO A 234 -9.22 4.71 -27.47
CA PRO A 234 -8.34 3.87 -26.65
C PRO A 234 -6.87 4.25 -26.79
N ALA A 235 -6.42 4.66 -27.98
CA ALA A 235 -5.05 5.12 -28.18
C ALA A 235 -4.71 6.38 -27.35
N LEU A 236 -5.59 7.38 -27.36
CA LEU A 236 -5.42 8.60 -26.56
C LEU A 236 -5.54 8.32 -25.06
N ALA A 237 -6.50 7.48 -24.64
CA ALA A 237 -6.66 7.10 -23.24
C ALA A 237 -5.40 6.37 -22.72
N TYR A 238 -4.90 5.41 -23.49
CA TYR A 238 -3.66 4.68 -23.17
C TYR A 238 -2.47 5.64 -23.06
N LEU A 239 -2.31 6.55 -24.02
CA LEU A 239 -1.23 7.53 -24.01
C LEU A 239 -1.32 8.49 -22.81
N ALA A 240 -2.51 8.97 -22.47
CA ALA A 240 -2.73 9.82 -21.32
C ALA A 240 -2.35 9.12 -20.01
N LEU A 241 -2.72 7.84 -19.85
CA LEU A 241 -2.32 7.02 -18.69
C LEU A 241 -0.80 6.81 -18.62
N LEU A 242 -0.14 6.64 -19.77
CA LEU A 242 1.31 6.48 -19.85
C LEU A 242 2.05 7.73 -19.38
N TYR A 243 1.62 8.90 -19.85
CA TYR A 243 2.18 10.17 -19.36
C TYR A 243 1.86 10.40 -17.89
N ALA A 244 0.64 10.09 -17.42
CA ALA A 244 0.29 10.19 -16.00
C ALA A 244 1.18 9.29 -15.13
N TYR A 245 1.47 8.07 -15.58
CA TYR A 245 2.40 7.16 -14.90
C TYR A 245 3.83 7.70 -14.89
N ALA A 246 4.35 8.18 -16.03
CA ALA A 246 5.67 8.78 -16.12
C ALA A 246 5.83 10.02 -15.23
N LEU A 247 4.83 10.89 -15.20
CA LEU A 247 4.79 12.06 -14.31
C LEU A 247 4.75 11.65 -12.84
N THR A 248 4.00 10.61 -12.50
CA THR A 248 3.96 10.06 -11.13
C THR A 248 5.33 9.52 -10.73
N ALA A 249 6.00 8.77 -11.59
CA ALA A 249 7.36 8.27 -11.37
C ALA A 249 8.36 9.42 -11.18
N GLY A 250 8.31 10.44 -12.04
CA GLY A 250 9.12 11.65 -11.93
C GLY A 250 8.84 12.44 -10.64
N GLY A 251 7.58 12.54 -10.24
CA GLY A 251 7.16 13.18 -8.99
C GLY A 251 7.70 12.45 -7.75
N ILE A 252 7.62 11.11 -7.73
CA ILE A 252 8.20 10.27 -6.67
C ILE A 252 9.72 10.47 -6.63
N TYR A 253 10.39 10.44 -7.78
CA TYR A 253 11.85 10.69 -7.87
C TYR A 253 12.21 12.08 -7.32
N LEU A 254 11.53 13.14 -7.75
CA LEU A 254 11.79 14.50 -7.30
C LEU A 254 11.55 14.65 -5.79
N TRP A 255 10.49 14.02 -5.28
CA TRP A 255 10.22 14.01 -3.84
C TRP A 255 11.35 13.31 -3.08
N ALA A 256 11.78 12.14 -3.56
CA ALA A 256 12.88 11.38 -3.00
C ALA A 256 14.21 12.14 -3.04
N ALA A 257 14.51 12.84 -4.13
CA ALA A 257 15.69 13.66 -4.30
C ALA A 257 15.69 14.88 -3.35
N ARG A 258 14.53 15.52 -3.16
CA ARG A 258 14.34 16.66 -2.24
C ARG A 258 14.43 16.28 -0.77
N LEU A 259 14.17 15.02 -0.42
CA LEU A 259 14.42 14.54 0.93
C LEU A 259 15.93 14.57 1.19
N ARG A 260 16.42 15.69 1.74
CA ARG A 260 17.71 15.75 2.42
C ARG A 260 17.73 14.59 3.39
N ALA A 261 18.69 13.68 3.25
CA ALA A 261 18.80 12.48 4.06
C ALA A 261 18.69 12.92 5.53
N PRO A 262 17.65 12.51 6.26
CA PRO A 262 17.58 12.82 7.67
C PRO A 262 18.72 12.05 8.34
N LEU A 263 19.83 12.74 8.58
CA LEU A 263 20.86 12.32 9.50
C LEU A 263 20.22 12.41 10.89
N VAL A 264 19.56 11.33 11.31
CA VAL A 264 19.08 11.22 12.68
C VAL A 264 20.30 10.83 13.52
N ARG A 265 20.92 11.82 14.19
CA ARG A 265 22.02 11.63 15.16
C ARG A 265 23.23 10.85 14.62
N GLY A 266 23.72 11.17 13.41
CA GLY A 266 24.97 10.59 12.88
C GLY A 266 24.91 9.11 12.47
N ARG A 267 23.74 8.46 12.52
CA ARG A 267 23.51 7.13 11.95
C ARG A 267 22.66 7.24 10.68
N SER A 268 22.95 6.42 9.68
CA SER A 268 22.14 6.42 8.47
C SER A 268 20.74 5.88 8.79
N ALA A 269 19.69 6.54 8.29
CA ALA A 269 18.32 6.08 8.44
C ALA A 269 18.13 4.63 7.92
N ALA A 270 18.94 4.22 6.94
CA ALA A 270 18.96 2.87 6.41
C ALA A 270 19.51 1.85 7.43
N GLN A 271 20.55 2.18 8.19
CA GLN A 271 21.05 1.30 9.26
C GLN A 271 20.05 1.19 10.41
N LEU A 272 19.38 2.30 10.76
CA LEU A 272 18.32 2.27 11.76
C LEU A 272 17.16 1.42 11.28
N ALA A 273 16.72 1.59 10.02
CA ALA A 273 15.67 0.77 9.42
C ALA A 273 16.06 -0.71 9.35
N HIS A 274 17.29 -1.03 8.94
CA HIS A 274 17.79 -2.40 8.90
C HIS A 274 17.80 -3.04 10.29
N ARG A 275 18.27 -2.31 11.32
CA ARG A 275 18.25 -2.80 12.71
C ARG A 275 16.83 -2.99 13.23
N ARG A 276 15.90 -2.10 12.87
CA ARG A 276 14.48 -2.20 13.19
C ARG A 276 13.76 -3.33 12.44
N LEU A 277 14.22 -3.67 11.25
CA LEU A 277 13.71 -4.79 10.46
C LEU A 277 14.28 -6.13 10.94
N ALA A 278 15.54 -6.16 11.38
CA ALA A 278 16.19 -7.34 11.92
C ALA A 278 15.63 -7.76 13.29
N ASP A 279 15.15 -6.80 14.08
CA ASP A 279 14.53 -7.07 15.38
C ASP A 279 13.20 -6.30 15.53
N PRO A 280 12.12 -6.75 14.85
CA PRO A 280 10.83 -6.09 14.91
C PRO A 280 10.18 -6.20 16.29
N LEU A 281 10.52 -7.24 17.07
CA LEU A 281 10.00 -7.44 18.43
C LEU A 281 10.63 -6.46 19.42
N ALA A 282 11.95 -6.24 19.38
CA ALA A 282 12.58 -5.23 20.21
C ALA A 282 12.07 -3.82 19.88
N LEU A 283 11.74 -3.54 18.61
CA LEU A 283 11.11 -2.27 18.24
C LEU A 283 9.73 -2.12 18.88
N ILE A 284 8.89 -3.15 18.82
CA ILE A 284 7.56 -3.12 19.43
C ILE A 284 7.68 -2.96 20.95
N GLY A 285 8.56 -3.71 21.60
CA GLY A 285 8.80 -3.60 23.05
C GLY A 285 9.36 -2.23 23.47
N ALA A 286 10.16 -1.58 22.62
CA ALA A 286 10.66 -0.23 22.89
C ALA A 286 9.60 0.88 22.66
N LEU A 287 8.67 0.68 21.72
CA LEU A 287 7.58 1.63 21.44
C LEU A 287 6.37 1.44 22.36
N TYR A 288 6.17 0.23 22.86
CA TYR A 288 5.09 -0.17 23.75
C TYR A 288 5.74 -0.92 24.93
N PRO A 289 6.41 -0.21 25.85
CA PRO A 289 6.88 -0.84 27.07
C PRO A 289 5.69 -1.53 27.73
N ALA A 290 5.85 -2.80 28.10
CA ALA A 290 4.86 -3.48 28.90
C ALA A 290 4.59 -2.59 30.12
N ALA A 291 3.31 -2.32 30.40
CA ALA A 291 2.91 -1.53 31.56
C ALA A 291 3.70 -2.04 32.76
N HIS A 292 4.38 -1.15 33.48
CA HIS A 292 5.15 -1.57 34.64
C HIS A 292 4.16 -2.27 35.58
N PRO A 293 4.49 -3.42 36.18
CA PRO A 293 3.61 -4.06 37.15
C PRO A 293 3.26 -3.16 38.34
N ASP A 294 4.00 -2.07 38.54
CA ASP A 294 3.72 -1.04 39.55
C ASP A 294 2.73 0.04 39.07
N ASP A 295 2.47 0.13 37.76
CA ASP A 295 1.41 0.96 37.16
C ASP A 295 0.09 0.18 37.01
N ALA A 296 0.08 -1.11 37.36
CA ALA A 296 -1.15 -1.84 37.55
C ALA A 296 -1.76 -1.34 38.86
N GLU A 297 -2.59 -0.29 38.78
CA GLU A 297 -3.44 0.14 39.89
C GLU A 297 -4.01 -1.10 40.57
N ASP A 298 -3.70 -1.24 41.86
CA ASP A 298 -4.08 -2.41 42.64
C ASP A 298 -5.60 -2.53 42.58
N PRO A 299 -6.15 -3.58 41.92
CA PRO A 299 -7.60 -3.72 41.75
C PRO A 299 -8.33 -3.88 43.10
N SER A 300 -7.59 -3.99 44.21
CA SER A 300 -8.14 -3.97 45.56
C SER A 300 -8.60 -2.58 46.03
N GLU A 301 -8.06 -1.46 45.53
CA GLU A 301 -8.52 -0.12 45.97
C GLU A 301 -9.82 0.32 45.25
N GLU A 302 -10.09 -0.13 44.02
CA GLU A 302 -11.30 0.25 43.29
C GLU A 302 -12.57 -0.45 43.86
N ASN A 303 -12.41 -1.66 44.43
CA ASN A 303 -13.51 -2.38 45.08
C ASN A 303 -13.88 -1.81 46.46
N GLU A 304 -12.95 -1.18 47.18
CA GLU A 304 -13.26 -0.58 48.49
C GLU A 304 -14.03 0.75 48.34
N ASN A 305 -13.76 1.50 47.26
CA ASN A 305 -14.50 2.73 46.97
C ASN A 305 -15.87 2.49 46.32
N THR A 306 -16.05 1.44 45.50
CA THR A 306 -17.38 1.07 45.00
C THR A 306 -18.27 0.48 46.10
N ALA A 307 -17.72 -0.33 47.01
CA ALA A 307 -18.47 -0.83 48.17
C ALA A 307 -18.87 0.29 49.17
N ARG A 308 -18.10 1.37 49.27
CA ARG A 308 -18.48 2.55 50.07
C ARG A 308 -19.55 3.44 49.43
N LEU A 309 -19.67 3.45 48.10
CA LEU A 309 -20.68 4.22 47.39
C LEU A 309 -22.05 3.52 47.38
N GLU A 310 -22.11 2.19 47.52
CA GLU A 310 -23.39 1.45 47.59
C GLU A 310 -23.99 1.37 49.00
N LEU A 311 -23.25 1.71 50.06
CA LEU A 311 -23.75 1.64 51.45
C LEU A 311 -24.27 2.98 52.01
N GLY A 312 -24.50 3.99 51.15
CA GLY A 312 -24.77 5.36 51.57
C GLY A 312 -25.98 6.05 50.90
N THR A 313 -26.89 5.31 50.27
CA THR A 313 -28.11 5.89 49.66
C THR A 313 -29.35 5.04 49.92
N ASP A 314 -29.62 4.78 51.20
CA ASP A 314 -31.00 4.54 51.67
C ASP A 314 -31.53 5.87 52.19
N ASP A 315 -31.96 6.74 51.27
CA ASP A 315 -32.94 7.77 51.59
C ASP A 315 -33.69 8.15 50.31
N ALA A 316 -34.89 7.61 50.24
CA ALA A 316 -36.14 8.26 49.87
C ALA A 316 -36.19 9.14 48.60
N ASP A 317 -37.06 8.69 47.70
CA ASP A 317 -38.08 9.51 47.05
C ASP A 317 -37.62 10.73 46.24
N ALA A 318 -37.61 10.59 44.90
CA ALA A 318 -38.45 11.42 44.05
C ALA A 318 -38.27 11.10 42.56
N PHE A 319 -39.38 10.68 41.95
CA PHE A 319 -39.91 11.18 40.68
C PHE A 319 -38.95 11.55 39.55
N GLY A 320 -39.07 10.83 38.42
CA GLY A 320 -38.65 11.41 37.15
C GLY A 320 -38.53 10.46 35.98
N VAL A 321 -39.63 9.82 35.59
CA VAL A 321 -39.78 9.20 34.28
C VAL A 321 -39.56 10.28 33.20
N TYR A 322 -38.37 10.35 32.63
CA TYR A 322 -38.13 11.06 31.37
C TYR A 322 -38.01 10.04 30.24
N GLN A 323 -39.18 9.63 29.74
CA GLN A 323 -39.31 9.14 28.37
C GLN A 323 -38.82 10.25 27.44
N ARG A 324 -37.68 10.06 26.77
CA ARG A 324 -37.36 10.87 25.59
C ARG A 324 -38.20 10.39 24.42
N PRO A 325 -39.05 11.24 23.81
CA PRO A 325 -39.67 10.91 22.54
C PRO A 325 -38.61 10.95 21.44
N ALA A 326 -38.59 9.91 20.61
CA ALA A 326 -37.88 9.91 19.35
C ALA A 326 -38.50 10.95 18.41
N PRO A 327 -37.72 11.89 17.85
CA PRO A 327 -38.27 12.87 16.95
C PRO A 327 -37.97 12.44 15.49
N TRP A 328 -39.08 12.15 14.78
CA TRP A 328 -39.33 12.25 13.34
C TRP A 328 -38.51 11.42 12.32
N ILE A 329 -39.19 10.38 11.81
CA ILE A 329 -39.36 10.16 10.36
C ILE A 329 -40.41 11.16 9.88
N MET A 330 -40.10 11.95 8.84
CA MET A 330 -40.96 12.53 7.79
C MET A 330 -40.04 13.50 7.00
N ALA A 331 -39.57 13.11 5.81
CA ALA A 331 -40.20 13.37 4.52
C ALA A 331 -39.55 14.59 3.83
N GLU A 332 -38.68 14.34 2.84
CA GLU A 332 -38.87 14.64 1.41
C GLU A 332 -37.71 14.06 0.60
#